data_AF-A0A959T8Z6-F1
#
_entry.id   AF-A0A959T8Z6-F1
#
_cell.length_a   1.000
_cell.length_b   1.000
_cell.length_c   1.000
_cell.angle_alpha   90.00
_cell.angle_beta   90.00
_cell.angle_gamma   90.00
#
_symmetry.space_group_name_H-M   'P 1'
#
loop_
_entity.id
_entity.type
_entity.pdbx_description
1 polymer ?
#
loop_
_entity_poly.entity_id
_entity_poly.type
_entity_poly.pdbx_seq_one_letter_code
_entity_poly.pdbx_strand_id
1 'polypeptide(L)'
;CRGQDASVLTGDIEEFVGEFTAAEWKAFDERTRQMVLQHFRLAYLSEAWVNWCPALGTVLANDEVKDGVSERGGHPVERKRMPQWSLR
;
A
#
# COMPACT_ATOMS: atom_id res chain seq x y z
N CYS A 1 -13.56 -12.43 31.07
CA CYS A 1 -13.11 -13.47 30.13
C CYS A 1 -13.50 -13.07 28.71
N ARG A 2 -12.50 -12.95 27.82
CA ARG A 2 -12.57 -12.74 26.36
C ARG A 2 -13.41 -11.54 25.87
N GLY A 3 -12.73 -10.41 25.69
CA GLY A 3 -13.10 -9.41 24.70
C GLY A 3 -12.14 -9.53 23.51
N GLN A 4 -12.46 -10.44 22.58
CA GLN A 4 -11.95 -10.39 21.22
C GLN A 4 -12.88 -9.45 20.47
N ASP A 5 -12.39 -8.30 20.03
CA ASP A 5 -12.76 -7.64 18.77
C ASP A 5 -12.12 -6.25 18.71
N ALA A 6 -10.82 -6.23 18.41
CA ALA A 6 -10.15 -5.06 17.84
C ALA A 6 -10.15 -5.14 16.30
N SER A 7 -11.07 -5.90 15.72
CA SER A 7 -11.09 -6.31 14.31
C SER A 7 -11.84 -5.35 13.39
N VAL A 8 -12.45 -4.30 13.92
CA VAL A 8 -13.22 -3.34 13.14
C VAL A 8 -12.74 -1.95 13.50
N LEU A 9 -11.77 -1.40 12.75
CA LEU A 9 -11.61 0.04 12.45
C LEU A 9 -10.29 0.40 11.72
N THR A 10 -9.31 -0.50 11.64
CA THR A 10 -8.06 -0.26 10.89
C THR A 10 -7.95 -1.25 9.76
N GLY A 11 -8.12 -0.77 8.51
CA GLY A 11 -7.95 -1.61 7.32
C GLY A 11 -6.60 -2.33 7.35
N ASP A 12 -6.65 -3.66 7.48
CA ASP A 12 -5.69 -4.69 7.14
C ASP A 12 -4.18 -4.56 7.52
N ILE A 13 -3.72 -3.53 8.26
CA ILE A 13 -2.28 -3.22 8.39
C ILE A 13 -1.82 -3.06 9.86
N GLU A 14 -2.16 -4.03 10.70
CA GLU A 14 -1.43 -4.27 11.94
C GLU A 14 -1.08 -5.76 12.03
N GLU A 15 -0.34 -6.24 11.03
CA GLU A 15 0.34 -7.52 11.19
C GLU A 15 1.37 -7.35 12.31
N PHE A 16 1.17 -8.07 13.41
CA PHE A 16 2.00 -8.00 14.61
C PHE A 16 3.44 -8.35 14.24
N VAL A 17 4.31 -7.34 14.17
CA VAL A 17 5.75 -7.57 14.16
C VAL A 17 6.09 -8.08 15.56
N GLY A 18 6.33 -9.39 15.68
CA GLY A 18 6.69 -10.01 16.94
C GLY A 18 7.83 -9.29 17.66
N GLU A 19 7.85 -9.35 18.98
CA GLU A 19 8.94 -8.78 19.77
C GLU A 19 10.27 -9.44 19.35
N PHE A 20 11.31 -8.63 19.16
CA PHE A 20 12.66 -9.09 18.86
C PHE A 20 13.68 -8.35 19.73
N THR A 21 14.77 -9.03 20.04
CA THR A 21 15.90 -8.50 20.77
C THR A 21 16.84 -7.70 19.86
N ALA A 22 17.69 -6.87 20.45
CA ALA A 22 18.71 -6.12 19.70
C ALA A 22 19.71 -7.03 18.96
N ALA A 23 19.93 -8.26 19.43
CA ALA A 23 20.79 -9.24 18.76
C ALA A 23 20.10 -9.80 17.51
N GLU A 24 18.82 -10.13 17.59
CA GLU A 24 18.02 -10.61 16.46
C GLU A 24 17.87 -9.54 15.37
N TRP A 25 17.63 -8.28 15.75
CA TRP A 25 17.60 -7.16 14.81
C TRP A 25 18.88 -7.03 13.98
N LYS A 26 20.04 -7.22 14.62
CA LYS A 26 21.35 -7.17 13.94
C LYS A 26 21.56 -8.36 13.00
N ALA A 27 20.93 -9.50 13.31
CA ALA A 27 21.00 -10.71 12.50
C ALA A 27 20.05 -10.69 11.29
N PHE A 28 19.05 -9.80 11.26
CA PHE A 28 18.14 -9.67 10.12
C PHE A 28 18.85 -9.23 8.84
N ASP A 29 18.42 -9.79 7.73
CA ASP A 29 18.83 -9.35 6.40
C ASP A 29 18.20 -7.98 6.08
N GLU A 30 18.76 -7.30 5.08
CA GLU A 30 18.32 -5.96 4.71
C GLU A 30 16.84 -5.93 4.31
N ARG A 31 16.37 -6.97 3.62
CA ARG A 31 14.97 -7.08 3.20
C ARG A 31 14.04 -7.14 4.41
N THR A 32 14.31 -8.01 5.38
CA THR A 32 13.49 -8.13 6.60
C THR A 32 13.53 -6.83 7.40
N ARG A 33 14.71 -6.21 7.55
CA ARG A 33 14.82 -4.92 8.23
C ARG A 33 13.95 -3.85 7.57
N GLN A 34 13.99 -3.73 6.25
CA GLN A 34 13.16 -2.76 5.54
C GLN A 34 11.67 -3.08 5.67
N MET A 35 11.26 -4.36 5.60
CA MET A 35 9.87 -4.76 5.83
C MET A 35 9.41 -4.35 7.24
N VAL A 36 10.20 -4.63 8.26
CA VAL A 36 9.90 -4.22 9.64
C VAL A 36 9.80 -2.70 9.75
N LEU A 37 10.73 -1.94 9.17
CA LEU A 37 10.70 -0.47 9.20
C LEU A 37 9.46 0.12 8.54
N GLN A 38 8.92 -0.49 7.49
CA GLN A 38 7.70 -0.01 6.84
C GLN A 38 6.48 -0.01 7.78
N HIS A 39 6.46 -0.86 8.80
CA HIS A 39 5.39 -0.88 9.79
C HIS A 39 5.42 0.33 10.75
N PHE A 40 6.59 0.96 10.90
CA PHE A 40 6.80 2.08 11.83
C PHE A 40 6.90 3.43 11.12
N ARG A 41 7.13 3.47 9.81
CA ARG A 41 7.24 4.71 9.03
C ARG A 41 5.86 5.29 8.74
N LEU A 42 5.77 6.62 8.72
CA LEU A 42 4.57 7.34 8.26
C LEU A 42 4.31 7.10 6.77
N ALA A 43 5.36 7.03 5.95
CA ALA A 43 5.28 6.67 4.54
C ALA A 43 5.71 5.21 4.33
N TYR A 44 4.82 4.40 3.76
CA TYR A 44 5.04 2.97 3.53
C TYR A 44 4.52 2.54 2.16
N LEU A 45 5.04 1.44 1.62
CA LEU A 45 4.49 0.84 0.40
C LEU A 45 3.32 -0.06 0.76
N SER A 46 2.18 0.19 0.13
CA SER A 46 1.04 -0.70 0.15
C SER A 46 0.57 -1.02 -1.26
N GLU A 47 -0.09 -2.17 -1.42
CA GLU A 47 -0.78 -2.45 -2.68
C GLU A 47 -2.11 -1.72 -2.70
N ALA A 48 -2.29 -0.86 -3.69
CA ALA A 48 -3.52 -0.11 -3.90
C ALA A 48 -4.08 -0.36 -5.30
N TRP A 49 -5.38 -0.19 -5.44
CA TRP A 49 -6.03 -0.14 -6.75
C TRP A 49 -5.83 1.24 -7.35
N VAL A 50 -5.19 1.29 -8.52
CA VAL A 50 -4.95 2.53 -9.25
C VAL A 50 -5.62 2.50 -10.62
N ASN A 51 -5.99 3.67 -11.10
CA ASN A 51 -6.45 3.86 -12.48
C ASN A 51 -5.22 3.93 -13.38
N TRP A 52 -5.05 2.93 -14.25
CA TRP A 52 -3.91 2.83 -15.15
C TRP A 52 -4.37 3.04 -16.60
N CYS A 53 -3.66 3.93 -17.31
CA CYS A 53 -3.89 4.12 -18.74
C CYS A 53 -2.73 3.50 -19.54
N PRO A 54 -2.94 2.40 -20.29
CA PRO A 54 -1.88 1.76 -21.06
C PRO A 54 -1.38 2.61 -22.24
N ALA A 55 -2.24 3.48 -22.79
CA ALA A 55 -1.87 4.35 -23.91
C ALA A 55 -0.88 5.45 -23.49
N LEU A 56 -1.03 5.99 -22.28
CA LEU A 56 -0.16 7.03 -21.73
C LEU A 56 0.99 6.46 -20.89
N GLY A 57 0.87 5.21 -20.44
CA GLY A 57 1.86 4.57 -19.57
C GLY A 57 1.98 5.24 -18.20
N THR A 58 0.89 5.83 -17.71
CA THR A 58 0.85 6.53 -16.41
C THR A 58 -0.36 6.12 -15.58
N VAL A 59 -0.21 6.29 -14.27
CA VAL A 59 -1.33 6.27 -13.32
C VAL A 59 -2.09 7.59 -13.45
N LEU A 60 -3.41 7.53 -13.38
CA LEU A 60 -4.31 8.68 -13.40
C LEU A 60 -5.00 8.84 -12.04
N ALA A 61 -5.21 10.09 -11.62
CA ALA A 61 -6.04 10.41 -10.47
C ALA A 61 -7.53 10.19 -10.78
N ASN A 62 -8.38 10.13 -9.76
CA ASN A 62 -9.83 9.98 -9.96
C ASN A 62 -10.43 11.12 -10.79
N ASP A 63 -9.96 12.35 -10.59
CA ASP A 63 -10.45 13.54 -11.30
C ASP A 63 -10.07 13.53 -12.80
N GLU A 64 -9.04 12.78 -13.17
CA GLU A 64 -8.57 12.64 -14.56
C GLU A 64 -9.34 11.56 -15.34
N VAL A 65 -10.24 10.83 -14.68
CA VAL A 65 -11.07 9.77 -15.28
C VAL A 65 -12.53 10.22 -15.31
N LYS A 66 -13.10 10.36 -16.51
CA LYS A 66 -14.51 10.69 -16.72
C LYS A 66 -15.17 9.56 -17.52
N ASP A 67 -16.25 8.99 -16.99
CA ASP A 67 -17.01 7.91 -17.65
C ASP A 67 -16.17 6.69 -18.09
N GLY A 68 -15.07 6.40 -17.38
CA GLY A 68 -14.17 5.28 -17.67
C GLY A 68 -13.08 5.55 -18.73
N VAL A 69 -12.95 6.80 -19.19
CA VAL A 69 -11.90 7.22 -20.12
C VAL A 69 -11.05 8.36 -19.55
N SER A 70 -9.81 8.49 -20.04
CA SER A 70 -8.94 9.60 -19.67
C SER A 70 -9.47 10.93 -20.20
N GLU A 71 -9.47 11.98 -19.37
CA GLU A 71 -9.89 13.32 -19.78
C GLU A 71 -9.03 13.84 -20.95
N ARG A 72 -7.72 13.59 -20.89
CA ARG A 72 -6.79 13.85 -21.99
C ARG A 72 -6.77 12.64 -22.92
N GLY A 73 -7.54 12.70 -24.01
CA GLY A 73 -7.42 11.79 -25.14
C GLY A 73 -8.46 10.66 -25.23
N GLY A 74 -9.34 10.51 -24.24
CA GLY A 74 -10.42 9.52 -24.28
C GLY A 74 -9.94 8.07 -24.29
N HIS A 75 -8.77 7.80 -23.70
CA HIS A 75 -8.18 6.46 -23.68
C HIS A 75 -8.85 5.59 -22.60
N PRO A 76 -9.02 4.27 -22.86
CA PRO A 76 -9.60 3.37 -21.87
C PRO A 76 -8.71 3.29 -20.63
N VAL A 77 -9.35 3.29 -19.47
CA VAL A 77 -8.69 3.19 -18.16
C VAL A 77 -8.97 1.81 -17.57
N GLU A 78 -7.92 1.17 -17.07
CA GLU A 78 -7.99 -0.13 -16.42
C GLU A 78 -7.66 -0.01 -14.94
N ARG A 79 -8.32 -0.80 -14.08
CA ARG A 79 -7.96 -0.88 -12.67
C ARG A 79 -6.89 -1.92 -12.47
N LYS A 80 -5.73 -1.51 -11.98
CA LYS A 80 -4.58 -2.39 -11.72
C LYS A 80 -4.16 -2.31 -10.26
N ARG A 81 -3.79 -3.45 -9.66
CA ARG A 81 -3.09 -3.48 -8.36
C ARG A 81 -1.63 -3.14 -8.58
N MET A 82 -1.17 -2.10 -7.91
CA MET A 82 0.22 -1.65 -7.98
C MET A 82 0.71 -1.20 -6.60
N PRO A 83 2.02 -1.36 -6.31
CA PRO A 83 2.61 -0.80 -5.12
C PRO A 83 2.61 0.73 -5.21
N GLN A 84 2.01 1.38 -4.23
CA GLN A 84 1.92 2.83 -4.11
C GLN A 84 2.42 3.25 -2.73
N TRP A 85 3.00 4.46 -2.65
CA TRP A 85 3.31 5.07 -1.37
C TRP A 85 2.03 5.57 -0.71
N SER A 86 1.77 5.05 0.49
CA SER A 86 0.68 5.50 1.35
C SER A 86 1.25 6.26 2.54
N LEU A 87 0.46 7.18 3.08
CA LEU A 87 0.73 7.87 4.33
C LEU A 87 -0.25 7.36 5.39
N ARG A 88 0.26 7.12 6.61
CA ARG A 88 -0.55 6.82 7.80
C ARG A 88 -0.85 8.10 8.58
#